data_AF-Q0USY1-F1
#
_entry.id   AF-Q0USY1-F1
#
_cell.length_a   1.000
_cell.length_b   1.000
_cell.length_c   1.000
_cell.angle_alpha   90.00
_cell.angle_beta   90.00
_cell.angle_gamma   90.00
#
_symmetry.space_group_name_H-M   'P 1'
#
loop_
_entity.id
_entity.type
_entity.pdbx_description
1 polymer ?
#
loop_
_entity_poly.entity_id
_entity_poly.type
_entity_poly.pdbx_seq_one_letter_code
_entity_poly.pdbx_strand_id
1 'polypeptide(L)'
;MNELRTHLVHFRTQRNLANSREDAKKRFIARRQFRQLVSRYCLDDTGPFKPYCDDLQPSNMLADPETLRITAVLDFEFANSMPAQFAYDPPWWLLLLGPDMWLEHHSMEEFVTRYVPRMQQFLRVLEQVEMRTTSEEVQNDPPLSVLMRDSWDSGRFWFDYGIRKSFDVDAVYWAALHKDGHDELDELDDKTKEEMEKLVDMKMDQLKAYDAECKIRFS
;
A
#
# COMPACT_ATOMS: atom_id res chain seq x y z
N MET A 1 10.74 -6.22 6.92
CA MET A 1 9.61 -6.65 7.80
C MET A 1 9.26 -5.78 9.04
N ASN A 2 10.03 -4.76 9.44
CA ASN A 2 9.70 -3.94 10.65
C ASN A 2 8.33 -3.22 10.58
N GLU A 3 7.84 -2.91 9.37
CA GLU A 3 6.60 -2.17 9.11
C GLU A 3 5.33 -2.89 9.64
N LEU A 4 5.31 -4.22 9.63
CA LEU A 4 4.16 -5.01 10.12
C LEU A 4 3.96 -4.90 11.63
N ARG A 5 5.07 -4.72 12.38
CA ARG A 5 5.00 -4.44 13.82
C ARG A 5 4.38 -3.08 14.04
N THR A 6 4.75 -2.10 13.22
CA THR A 6 4.21 -0.74 13.24
C THR A 6 2.70 -0.71 12.97
N HIS A 7 2.18 -1.58 12.09
CA HIS A 7 0.73 -1.66 11.81
C HIS A 7 -0.10 -2.00 13.05
N LEU A 8 0.35 -2.94 13.89
CA LEU A 8 -0.34 -3.27 15.14
C LEU A 8 -0.10 -2.21 16.23
N VAL A 9 1.05 -1.54 16.22
CA VAL A 9 1.32 -0.42 17.14
C VAL A 9 0.37 0.74 16.85
N HIS A 10 0.19 1.14 15.59
CA HIS A 10 -0.79 2.17 15.23
C HIS A 10 -2.20 1.74 15.62
N PHE A 11 -2.56 0.47 15.36
CA PHE A 11 -3.85 -0.05 15.79
C PHE A 11 -4.07 0.02 17.30
N ARG A 12 -3.03 -0.17 18.11
CA ARG A 12 -3.14 -0.06 19.58
C ARG A 12 -3.13 1.37 20.10
N THR A 13 -2.39 2.27 19.45
CA THR A 13 -2.09 3.61 19.98
C THR A 13 -3.00 4.72 19.45
N GLN A 14 -3.49 4.61 18.22
CA GLN A 14 -4.35 5.63 17.61
C GLN A 14 -5.78 5.49 18.12
N ARG A 15 -6.23 6.45 18.94
CA ARG A 15 -7.45 6.33 19.76
C ARG A 15 -8.74 6.28 18.93
N ASN A 16 -8.76 6.96 17.79
CA ASN A 16 -9.90 7.11 16.89
C ASN A 16 -9.75 6.33 15.59
N LEU A 17 -8.85 5.36 15.53
CA LEU A 17 -8.60 4.62 14.29
C LEU A 17 -9.77 3.73 13.87
N ALA A 18 -10.60 3.29 14.83
CA ALA A 18 -11.81 2.53 14.54
C ALA A 18 -13.04 3.28 15.06
N ASN A 19 -14.11 3.28 14.28
CA ASN A 19 -15.35 4.03 14.56
C ASN A 19 -16.43 3.16 15.23
N SER A 20 -16.30 1.84 15.19
CA SER A 20 -17.22 0.90 15.84
C SER A 20 -16.50 -0.39 16.26
N ARG A 21 -17.20 -1.26 17.00
CA ARG A 21 -16.68 -2.59 17.34
C ARG A 21 -16.45 -3.42 16.08
N GLU A 22 -17.38 -3.39 15.14
CA GLU A 22 -17.28 -4.11 13.88
C GLU A 22 -16.09 -3.63 13.05
N ASP A 23 -15.88 -2.31 12.97
CA ASP A 23 -14.71 -1.72 12.31
C ASP A 23 -13.41 -2.16 13.00
N ALA A 24 -13.35 -2.11 14.33
CA ALA A 24 -12.18 -2.59 15.09
C ALA A 24 -11.89 -4.08 14.83
N LYS A 25 -12.93 -4.93 14.77
CA LYS A 25 -12.77 -6.35 14.41
C LYS A 25 -12.23 -6.52 13.00
N LYS A 26 -12.80 -5.82 12.01
CA LYS A 26 -12.35 -5.86 10.62
C LYS A 26 -10.88 -5.45 10.48
N ARG A 27 -10.45 -4.38 11.16
CA ARG A 27 -9.06 -3.92 11.15
C ARG A 27 -8.11 -4.91 11.84
N PHE A 28 -8.54 -5.54 12.93
CA PHE A 28 -7.76 -6.59 13.58
C PHE A 28 -7.51 -7.77 12.64
N ILE A 29 -8.57 -8.27 12.01
CA ILE A 29 -8.50 -9.40 11.06
C ILE A 29 -7.58 -9.02 9.90
N ALA A 30 -7.84 -7.88 9.25
CA ALA A 30 -7.06 -7.41 8.11
C ALA A 30 -5.56 -7.34 8.43
N ARG A 31 -5.17 -6.65 9.50
CA ARG A 31 -3.75 -6.52 9.88
C ARG A 31 -3.11 -7.85 10.25
N ARG A 32 -3.85 -8.75 10.90
CA ARG A 32 -3.35 -10.08 11.25
C ARG A 32 -3.13 -10.93 10.01
N GLN A 33 -4.10 -10.96 9.11
CA GLN A 33 -4.05 -11.76 7.88
C GLN A 33 -3.04 -11.19 6.89
N PHE A 34 -2.99 -9.87 6.76
CA PHE A 34 -1.96 -9.19 5.96
C PHE A 34 -0.54 -9.59 6.37
N ARG A 35 -0.28 -9.77 7.67
CA ARG A 35 1.02 -10.27 8.16
C ARG A 35 1.35 -11.68 7.66
N GLN A 36 0.36 -12.52 7.41
CA GLN A 36 0.58 -13.87 6.87
C GLN A 36 0.97 -13.84 5.39
N LEU A 37 0.61 -12.77 4.67
CA LEU A 37 0.91 -12.60 3.25
C LEU A 37 2.40 -12.33 2.96
N VAL A 38 3.21 -12.06 3.98
CA VAL A 38 4.64 -11.80 3.85
C VAL A 38 5.37 -12.96 3.20
N SER A 39 5.10 -14.19 3.64
CA SER A 39 5.75 -15.39 3.09
C SER A 39 5.40 -15.64 1.63
N ARG A 40 4.31 -15.02 1.14
CA ARG A 40 3.84 -15.13 -0.24
C ARG A 40 4.41 -14.04 -1.14
N TYR A 41 4.51 -12.80 -0.65
CA TYR A 41 4.80 -11.64 -1.50
C TYR A 41 6.17 -11.00 -1.28
N CYS A 42 6.80 -11.21 -0.12
CA CYS A 42 8.17 -10.73 0.10
C CYS A 42 9.15 -11.60 -0.70
N LEU A 43 9.84 -10.98 -1.66
CA LEU A 43 10.81 -11.67 -2.51
C LEU A 43 12.12 -11.87 -1.75
N ASP A 44 12.64 -10.80 -1.15
CA ASP A 44 13.87 -10.82 -0.37
C ASP A 44 13.87 -9.66 0.64
N ASP A 45 13.78 -9.98 1.94
CA ASP A 45 13.86 -8.99 3.03
C ASP A 45 15.32 -8.64 3.40
N THR A 46 16.30 -9.27 2.74
CA THR A 46 17.75 -9.09 2.98
C THR A 46 18.46 -8.31 1.88
N GLY A 47 17.80 -8.03 0.75
CA GLY A 47 18.27 -7.07 -0.25
C GLY A 47 18.01 -7.50 -1.70
N PRO A 48 18.61 -6.80 -2.68
CA PRO A 48 19.35 -5.55 -2.54
C PRO A 48 18.45 -4.40 -2.10
N PHE A 49 19.05 -3.38 -1.47
CA PHE A 49 18.36 -2.13 -1.16
C PHE A 49 18.78 -1.05 -2.16
N LYS A 50 17.81 -0.26 -2.64
CA LYS A 50 18.02 0.81 -3.63
C LYS A 50 17.41 2.12 -3.11
N PRO A 51 17.92 3.29 -3.54
CA PRO A 51 17.22 4.55 -3.34
C PRO A 51 15.81 4.45 -3.89
N TYR A 52 14.82 4.75 -3.06
CA TYR A 52 13.41 4.67 -3.36
C TYR A 52 12.71 5.92 -2.88
N CYS A 53 11.87 6.49 -3.73
CA CYS A 53 10.98 7.59 -3.39
C CYS A 53 9.56 7.17 -3.77
N ASP A 54 8.67 7.13 -2.78
CA ASP A 54 7.27 6.75 -3.00
C ASP A 54 6.49 7.84 -3.73
N ASP A 55 6.91 9.10 -3.62
CA ASP A 55 6.13 10.27 -4.02
C ASP A 55 6.62 10.91 -5.33
N LEU A 56 6.96 10.07 -6.31
CA LEU A 56 7.34 10.52 -7.66
C LEU A 56 6.11 10.77 -8.55
N GLN A 57 5.06 11.36 -7.99
CA GLN A 57 3.83 11.68 -8.72
C GLN A 57 3.93 13.03 -9.46
N PRO A 58 3.04 13.32 -10.43
CA PRO A 58 3.15 14.51 -11.27
C PRO A 58 3.14 15.86 -10.52
N SER A 59 2.51 15.94 -9.34
CA SER A 59 2.53 17.16 -8.52
C SER A 59 3.93 17.55 -8.05
N ASN A 60 4.86 16.60 -8.02
CA ASN A 60 6.24 16.80 -7.60
C ASN A 60 7.19 16.94 -8.81
N MET A 61 6.66 17.19 -10.00
CA MET A 61 7.44 17.39 -11.22
C MET A 61 7.14 18.75 -11.85
N LEU A 62 8.18 19.47 -12.24
CA LEU A 62 8.07 20.65 -13.10
C LEU A 62 8.22 20.21 -14.55
N ALA A 63 7.33 20.69 -15.41
CA ALA A 63 7.40 20.48 -16.84
C ALA A 63 7.45 21.82 -17.58
N ASP A 64 8.27 21.88 -18.62
CA ASP A 64 8.26 22.99 -19.56
C ASP A 64 6.90 23.04 -20.30
N PRO A 65 6.19 24.18 -20.29
CA PRO A 65 4.82 24.25 -20.80
C PRO A 65 4.71 24.10 -22.32
N GLU A 66 5.78 24.34 -23.07
CA GLU A 66 5.79 24.24 -24.54
C GLU A 66 6.18 22.83 -25.01
N THR A 67 7.18 22.23 -24.38
CA THR A 67 7.79 20.96 -24.79
C THR A 67 7.33 19.76 -23.96
N LEU A 68 6.67 20.01 -22.82
CA LEU A 68 6.25 19.01 -21.82
C LEU A 68 7.42 18.18 -21.24
N ARG A 69 8.66 18.65 -21.41
CA ARG A 69 9.84 17.98 -20.82
C ARG A 69 9.87 18.27 -19.33
N ILE A 70 10.09 17.22 -18.54
CA ILE A 70 10.34 17.36 -17.10
C ILE A 70 11.66 18.12 -16.91
N THR A 71 11.61 19.24 -16.21
CA THR A 71 12.75 20.14 -15.95
C THR A 71 13.29 19.98 -14.53
N ALA A 72 12.45 19.54 -13.58
CA ALA A 72 12.85 19.24 -12.22
C ALA A 72 11.92 18.18 -11.60
N VAL A 73 12.47 17.39 -10.69
CA VAL A 73 11.73 16.56 -9.75
C VAL A 73 11.98 17.14 -8.37
N LEU A 74 10.92 17.30 -7.58
CA LEU A 74 10.93 17.92 -6.27
C LEU A 74 10.63 16.87 -5.19
N ASP A 75 10.62 17.33 -3.94
CA ASP A 75 10.05 16.61 -2.79
C ASP A 75 10.68 15.23 -2.49
N PHE A 76 11.99 15.24 -2.28
CA PHE A 76 12.75 14.04 -1.89
C PHE A 76 12.80 13.83 -0.36
N GLU A 77 11.97 14.52 0.43
CA GLU A 77 12.09 14.54 1.90
C GLU A 77 11.84 13.17 2.56
N PHE A 78 11.15 12.27 1.86
CA PHE A 78 10.88 10.90 2.30
C PHE A 78 11.61 9.82 1.48
N ALA A 79 12.58 10.20 0.65
CA ALA A 79 13.39 9.22 -0.08
C ALA A 79 14.31 8.44 0.88
N ASN A 80 14.36 7.11 0.74
CA ASN A 80 15.17 6.25 1.60
C ASN A 80 15.74 5.05 0.83
N SER A 81 16.70 4.35 1.43
CA SER A 81 17.19 3.06 0.96
C SER A 81 16.20 1.97 1.35
N MET A 82 15.44 1.45 0.38
CA MET A 82 14.38 0.47 0.60
C MET A 82 14.64 -0.82 -0.19
N PRO A 83 14.04 -1.97 0.17
CA PRO A 83 14.12 -3.19 -0.62
C PRO A 83 13.80 -2.92 -2.09
N ALA A 84 14.64 -3.40 -3.01
CA ALA A 84 14.50 -3.13 -4.43
C ALA A 84 13.14 -3.57 -4.99
N GLN A 85 12.48 -4.55 -4.36
CA GLN A 85 11.15 -5.02 -4.74
C GLN A 85 10.09 -3.92 -4.79
N PHE A 86 10.17 -2.88 -3.96
CA PHE A 86 9.21 -1.78 -4.01
C PHE A 86 9.34 -0.92 -5.26
N ALA A 87 10.51 -0.92 -5.92
CA ALA A 87 10.68 -0.28 -7.20
C ALA A 87 10.08 -1.10 -8.35
N TYR A 88 9.76 -2.37 -8.13
CA TYR A 88 9.25 -3.29 -9.15
C TYR A 88 7.74 -3.15 -9.35
N ASP A 89 7.09 -2.23 -8.64
CA ASP A 89 5.66 -1.98 -8.76
C ASP A 89 5.36 -0.91 -9.81
N PRO A 90 4.25 -1.02 -10.57
CA PRO A 90 3.79 0.08 -11.41
C PRO A 90 3.47 1.32 -10.54
N PRO A 91 3.57 2.55 -11.09
CA PRO A 91 3.33 3.76 -10.31
C PRO A 91 1.89 3.83 -9.79
N TRP A 92 1.71 3.91 -8.48
CA TRP A 92 0.38 3.93 -7.86
C TRP A 92 -0.46 5.17 -8.25
N TRP A 93 0.20 6.26 -8.65
CA TRP A 93 -0.40 7.57 -8.92
C TRP A 93 -0.93 7.75 -10.35
N LEU A 94 -1.03 6.70 -11.17
CA LEU A 94 -1.48 6.82 -12.57
C LEU A 94 -2.91 7.35 -12.76
N LEU A 95 -3.72 7.35 -11.69
CA LEU A 95 -5.04 8.00 -11.65
C LEU A 95 -5.04 9.34 -10.89
N LEU A 96 -3.86 9.87 -10.55
CA LEU A 96 -3.64 11.09 -9.77
C LEU A 96 -4.18 11.03 -8.33
N LEU A 97 -4.62 9.85 -7.88
CA LEU A 97 -5.06 9.53 -6.54
C LEU A 97 -4.52 8.17 -6.14
N GLY A 98 -4.16 8.02 -4.87
CA GLY A 98 -3.75 6.74 -4.28
C GLY A 98 -4.89 5.72 -4.30
N PRO A 99 -4.58 4.41 -4.43
CA PRO A 99 -5.59 3.36 -4.31
C PRO A 99 -6.40 3.44 -3.03
N ASP A 100 -5.80 3.78 -1.89
CA ASP A 100 -6.48 4.02 -0.61
C ASP A 100 -7.61 5.06 -0.75
N MET A 101 -7.27 6.27 -1.20
CA MET A 101 -8.21 7.39 -1.36
C MET A 101 -9.26 7.10 -2.44
N TRP A 102 -8.89 6.37 -3.50
CA TRP A 102 -9.83 6.01 -4.55
C TRP A 102 -10.89 5.02 -4.05
N LEU A 103 -10.46 4.01 -3.29
CA LEU A 103 -11.29 2.92 -2.78
C LEU A 103 -12.23 3.36 -1.63
N GLU A 104 -12.02 4.52 -1.03
CA GLU A 104 -12.98 5.13 -0.10
C GLU A 104 -14.30 5.51 -0.77
N HIS A 105 -14.28 5.80 -2.06
CA HIS A 105 -15.42 6.35 -2.80
C HIS A 105 -15.88 5.49 -3.97
N HIS A 106 -15.08 4.51 -4.40
CA HIS A 106 -15.34 3.70 -5.58
C HIS A 106 -15.00 2.23 -5.35
N SER A 107 -15.53 1.36 -6.20
CA SER A 107 -15.22 -0.07 -6.16
C SER A 107 -13.82 -0.38 -6.72
N MET A 108 -13.27 -1.52 -6.30
CA MET A 108 -12.04 -2.07 -6.90
C MET A 108 -12.18 -2.32 -8.41
N GLU A 109 -13.35 -2.78 -8.86
CA GLU A 109 -13.62 -2.99 -10.29
C GLU A 109 -13.50 -1.68 -11.09
N GLU A 110 -14.05 -0.59 -10.56
CA GLU A 110 -13.95 0.74 -11.16
C GLU A 110 -12.52 1.29 -11.17
N PHE A 111 -11.76 1.01 -10.11
CA PHE A 111 -10.33 1.35 -10.04
C PHE A 111 -9.57 0.61 -11.14
N VAL A 112 -9.68 -0.71 -11.21
CA VAL A 112 -8.98 -1.56 -12.18
C VAL A 112 -9.32 -1.16 -13.62
N THR A 113 -10.60 -0.91 -13.90
CA THR A 113 -11.08 -0.49 -15.23
C THR A 113 -10.40 0.80 -15.72
N ARG A 114 -10.07 1.72 -14.81
CA ARG A 114 -9.42 3.00 -15.13
C ARG A 114 -7.90 2.92 -15.07
N TYR A 115 -7.36 2.23 -14.06
CA TYR A 115 -5.93 2.15 -13.79
C TYR A 115 -5.21 1.29 -14.82
N VAL A 116 -5.72 0.09 -15.14
CA VAL A 116 -5.02 -0.87 -16.00
C VAL A 116 -4.72 -0.29 -17.39
N PRO A 117 -5.62 0.41 -18.09
CA PRO A 117 -5.28 1.06 -19.36
C PRO A 117 -4.12 2.07 -19.25
N ARG A 118 -4.03 2.82 -18.14
CA ARG A 118 -2.93 3.78 -17.88
C ARG A 118 -1.64 3.06 -17.54
N MET A 119 -1.71 2.01 -16.74
CA MET A 119 -0.56 1.14 -16.45
C MET A 119 0.00 0.54 -17.73
N GLN A 120 -0.85 -0.01 -18.61
CA GLN A 120 -0.41 -0.56 -19.88
C GLN A 120 0.20 0.52 -20.80
N GLN A 121 -0.31 1.75 -20.77
CA GLN A 121 0.31 2.87 -21.49
C GLN A 121 1.69 3.22 -20.94
N PHE A 122 1.83 3.30 -19.62
CA PHE A 122 3.12 3.52 -18.95
C PHE A 122 4.13 2.44 -19.29
N LEU A 123 3.74 1.17 -19.17
CA LEU A 123 4.60 0.02 -19.45
C LEU A 123 5.08 -0.02 -20.90
N ARG A 124 4.22 0.31 -21.88
CA ARG A 124 4.64 0.41 -23.29
C ARG A 124 5.71 1.47 -23.52
N VAL A 125 5.64 2.60 -22.81
CA VAL A 125 6.66 3.66 -22.91
C VAL A 125 7.94 3.21 -22.20
N LEU A 126 7.82 2.58 -21.03
CA LEU A 126 8.96 2.03 -20.28
C LEU A 126 9.74 1.01 -21.12
N GLU A 127 9.05 0.09 -21.80
CA GLU A 127 9.69 -0.88 -22.71
C GLU A 127 10.48 -0.21 -23.83
N GLN A 128 9.95 0.86 -24.42
CA GLN A 128 10.66 1.62 -25.46
C GLN A 128 11.93 2.29 -24.91
N VAL A 129 11.90 2.74 -23.66
CA VAL A 129 13.06 3.33 -22.98
C VAL A 129 14.10 2.25 -22.66
N GLU A 130 13.66 1.11 -22.14
CA GLU A 130 14.51 -0.05 -21.85
C GLU A 130 15.22 -0.54 -23.12
N MET A 131 14.50 -0.71 -24.25
CA MET A 131 15.09 -1.12 -25.54
C MET A 131 16.15 -0.16 -26.08
N ARG A 132 16.09 1.13 -25.75
CA ARG A 132 17.09 2.13 -26.16
C ARG A 132 18.34 2.12 -25.26
N THR A 133 18.21 1.57 -24.05
CA THR A 133 19.24 1.59 -23.00
C THR A 133 20.02 0.28 -22.96
N THR A 134 19.40 -0.84 -23.32
CA THR A 134 20.00 -2.19 -23.32
C THR A 134 21.11 -2.40 -24.35
N SER A 135 21.42 -1.41 -25.20
CA SER A 135 22.54 -1.48 -26.14
C SER A 135 23.92 -1.27 -25.51
N GLU A 136 24.01 -0.80 -24.25
CA GLU A 136 25.30 -0.41 -23.64
C GLU A 136 25.75 -1.22 -22.41
N GLU A 137 24.86 -1.95 -21.72
CA GLU A 137 25.23 -2.81 -20.58
C GLU A 137 24.39 -4.11 -20.54
N VAL A 138 25.06 -5.26 -20.42
CA VAL A 138 24.39 -6.55 -20.17
C VAL A 138 23.95 -6.58 -18.70
N GLN A 139 22.76 -6.06 -18.42
CA GLN A 139 22.12 -6.28 -17.12
C GLN A 139 21.53 -7.69 -17.09
N ASN A 140 21.93 -8.48 -16.08
CA ASN A 140 21.39 -9.82 -15.82
C ASN A 140 19.99 -9.78 -15.17
N ASP A 141 19.52 -8.60 -14.76
CA ASP A 141 18.21 -8.41 -14.14
C ASP A 141 17.10 -8.35 -15.21
N PRO A 142 15.89 -8.89 -14.93
CA PRO A 142 14.75 -8.71 -15.82
C PRO A 142 14.42 -7.22 -16.02
N PRO A 143 13.91 -6.81 -17.21
CA PRO A 143 13.45 -5.44 -17.43
C PRO A 143 12.40 -5.02 -16.40
N LEU A 144 12.42 -3.75 -16.00
CA LEU A 144 11.50 -3.22 -15.01
C LEU A 144 10.04 -3.33 -15.47
N SER A 145 9.79 -3.15 -16.77
CA SER A 145 8.46 -3.36 -17.36
C SER A 145 7.93 -4.80 -17.18
N VAL A 146 8.81 -5.81 -17.17
CA VAL A 146 8.45 -7.21 -16.90
C VAL A 146 8.15 -7.40 -15.42
N LEU A 147 9.00 -6.86 -14.54
CA LEU A 147 8.82 -6.94 -13.09
C LEU A 147 7.53 -6.23 -12.62
N MET A 148 7.20 -5.08 -13.21
CA MET A 148 5.96 -4.34 -12.95
C MET A 148 4.71 -5.11 -13.37
N ARG A 149 4.73 -5.78 -14.52
CA ARG A 149 3.61 -6.65 -14.91
C ARG A 149 3.43 -7.81 -13.96
N ASP A 150 4.53 -8.49 -13.63
CA ASP A 150 4.51 -9.60 -12.68
C ASP A 150 4.00 -9.16 -11.30
N SER A 151 4.40 -7.97 -10.83
CA SER A 151 3.92 -7.44 -9.54
C SER A 151 2.40 -7.23 -9.53
N TRP A 152 1.84 -6.76 -10.64
CA TRP A 152 0.42 -6.53 -10.80
C TRP A 152 -0.34 -7.86 -10.91
N ASP A 153 0.10 -8.74 -11.80
CA ASP A 153 -0.57 -10.02 -12.09
C ASP A 153 -0.54 -10.98 -10.89
N SER A 154 0.54 -10.97 -10.11
CA SER A 154 0.66 -11.77 -8.89
C SER A 154 -0.13 -11.20 -7.71
N GLY A 155 -0.50 -9.92 -7.76
CA GLY A 155 -1.08 -9.16 -6.65
C GLY A 155 -0.05 -8.62 -5.65
N ARG A 156 1.26 -8.77 -5.91
CA ARG A 156 2.33 -8.22 -5.07
C ARG A 156 2.25 -6.70 -4.96
N PHE A 157 1.86 -6.00 -6.02
CA PHE A 157 1.61 -4.55 -6.01
C PHE A 157 0.77 -4.12 -4.80
N TRP A 158 -0.32 -4.85 -4.52
CA TRP A 158 -1.22 -4.52 -3.42
C TRP A 158 -0.59 -4.77 -2.05
N PHE A 159 0.22 -5.81 -1.93
CA PHE A 159 0.97 -6.08 -0.72
C PHE A 159 2.05 -5.02 -0.49
N ASP A 160 2.87 -4.72 -1.48
CA ASP A 160 3.95 -3.73 -1.40
C ASP A 160 3.41 -2.31 -1.21
N TYR A 161 2.24 -1.99 -1.78
CA TYR A 161 1.52 -0.74 -1.49
C TYR A 161 0.99 -0.72 -0.04
N GLY A 162 0.30 -1.78 0.39
CA GLY A 162 -0.31 -1.85 1.71
C GLY A 162 0.71 -1.87 2.86
N ILE A 163 1.87 -2.50 2.69
CA ILE A 163 2.90 -2.58 3.74
C ILE A 163 3.53 -1.20 4.02
N ARG A 164 3.55 -0.32 3.01
CA ARG A 164 4.06 1.05 3.11
C ARG A 164 3.01 2.05 3.60
N LYS A 165 1.72 1.69 3.59
CA LYS A 165 0.59 2.56 4.01
C LYS A 165 -0.07 2.03 5.28
N SER A 166 0.55 2.33 6.42
CA SER A 166 0.17 1.73 7.71
C SER A 166 -1.23 2.06 8.22
N PHE A 167 -1.85 3.15 7.77
CA PHE A 167 -3.21 3.54 8.17
C PHE A 167 -4.27 2.82 7.32
N ASP A 168 -3.98 2.63 6.03
CA ASP A 168 -4.96 2.22 5.02
C ASP A 168 -4.73 0.78 4.53
N VAL A 169 -3.77 0.07 5.12
CA VAL A 169 -3.54 -1.37 4.89
C VAL A 169 -4.81 -2.20 5.01
N ASP A 170 -5.74 -1.80 5.90
CA ASP A 170 -7.02 -2.49 6.09
C ASP A 170 -7.91 -2.40 4.84
N ALA A 171 -8.00 -1.21 4.23
CA ALA A 171 -8.80 -0.96 3.04
C ALA A 171 -8.22 -1.71 1.82
N VAL A 172 -6.90 -1.63 1.64
CA VAL A 172 -6.18 -2.35 0.58
C VAL A 172 -6.36 -3.86 0.75
N TYR A 173 -6.25 -4.36 1.98
CA TYR A 173 -6.43 -5.78 2.25
C TYR A 173 -7.83 -6.25 1.85
N TRP A 174 -8.89 -5.62 2.37
CA TRP A 174 -10.26 -6.04 2.10
C TRP A 174 -10.63 -5.92 0.61
N ALA A 175 -10.09 -4.91 -0.08
CA ALA A 175 -10.44 -4.66 -1.47
C ALA A 175 -9.63 -5.51 -2.47
N ALA A 176 -8.36 -5.83 -2.17
CA ALA A 176 -7.43 -6.38 -3.16
C ALA A 176 -6.77 -7.72 -2.77
N LEU A 177 -6.62 -8.01 -1.49
CA LEU A 177 -5.84 -9.15 -1.00
C LEU A 177 -6.69 -10.21 -0.31
N HIS A 178 -7.86 -9.83 0.19
CA HIS A 178 -8.83 -10.73 0.78
C HIS A 178 -9.32 -11.75 -0.25
N LYS A 179 -9.41 -13.01 0.18
CA LYS A 179 -9.98 -14.09 -0.63
C LYS A 179 -11.13 -14.72 0.16
N ASP A 180 -12.29 -14.81 -0.47
CA ASP A 180 -13.47 -15.42 0.12
C ASP A 180 -13.15 -16.82 0.67
N GLY A 181 -13.47 -17.06 1.94
CA GLY A 181 -13.28 -18.35 2.62
C GLY A 181 -11.93 -18.57 3.33
N HIS A 182 -11.00 -17.61 3.35
CA HIS A 182 -9.70 -17.74 4.06
C HIS A 182 -9.54 -16.82 5.29
N ASP A 183 -10.47 -15.89 5.51
CA ASP A 183 -10.33 -14.82 6.50
C ASP A 183 -11.55 -14.71 7.42
N GLU A 184 -12.31 -15.81 7.53
CA GLU A 184 -13.52 -15.85 8.35
C GLU A 184 -13.16 -15.89 9.84
N LEU A 185 -13.92 -15.14 10.64
CA LEU A 185 -13.86 -15.14 12.10
C LEU A 185 -13.92 -16.56 12.68
N ASP A 186 -14.56 -17.50 11.99
CA ASP A 186 -14.75 -18.88 12.42
C ASP A 186 -13.46 -19.70 12.38
N GLU A 187 -12.48 -19.34 11.54
CA GLU A 187 -11.18 -20.02 11.45
C GLU A 187 -10.17 -19.54 12.51
N LEU A 188 -10.47 -18.47 13.24
CA LEU A 188 -9.59 -18.00 14.32
C LEU A 188 -9.67 -18.94 15.52
N ASP A 189 -8.49 -19.34 16.04
CA ASP A 189 -8.39 -20.06 17.30
C ASP A 189 -8.97 -19.25 18.48
N ASP A 190 -9.44 -19.94 19.51
CA ASP A 190 -10.11 -19.31 20.66
C ASP A 190 -9.25 -18.24 21.34
N LYS A 191 -7.94 -18.47 21.41
CA LYS A 191 -6.98 -17.51 21.98
C LYS A 191 -6.92 -16.22 21.16
N THR A 192 -6.97 -16.34 19.85
CA THR A 192 -6.97 -15.22 18.92
C THR A 192 -8.27 -14.44 18.97
N LYS A 193 -9.41 -15.14 19.08
CA LYS A 193 -10.71 -14.51 19.30
C LYS A 193 -10.72 -13.71 20.61
N GLU A 194 -10.16 -14.28 21.67
CA GLU A 194 -10.03 -13.58 22.96
C GLU A 194 -9.11 -12.35 22.87
N GLU A 195 -7.96 -12.46 22.19
CA GLU A 195 -7.07 -11.32 21.93
C GLU A 195 -7.78 -10.21 21.14
N MET A 196 -8.54 -10.58 20.11
CA MET A 196 -9.32 -9.64 19.30
C MET A 196 -10.33 -8.89 20.17
N GLU A 197 -11.16 -9.60 20.94
CA GLU A 197 -12.20 -8.94 21.76
C GLU A 197 -11.58 -8.00 22.80
N LYS A 198 -10.49 -8.40 23.46
CA LYS A 198 -9.74 -7.52 24.38
C LYS A 198 -9.25 -6.25 23.71
N LEU A 199 -8.75 -6.36 22.47
CA LEU A 199 -8.27 -5.20 21.73
C LEU A 199 -9.44 -4.32 21.27
N VAL A 200 -10.55 -4.92 20.82
CA VAL A 200 -11.77 -4.19 20.44
C VAL A 200 -12.33 -3.40 21.63
N ASP A 201 -12.41 -4.01 22.81
CA ASP A 201 -12.84 -3.32 24.05
C ASP A 201 -11.96 -2.12 24.34
N MET A 202 -10.63 -2.32 24.37
CA MET A 202 -9.66 -1.24 24.56
C MET A 202 -9.85 -0.12 23.53
N LYS A 203 -10.11 -0.46 22.27
CA LYS A 203 -10.29 0.52 21.20
C LYS A 203 -11.55 1.36 21.40
N MET A 204 -12.66 0.74 21.83
CA MET A 204 -13.91 1.46 22.10
C MET A 204 -13.77 2.41 23.30
N ASP A 205 -13.03 2.01 24.34
CA ASP A 205 -12.73 2.88 25.47
C ASP A 205 -11.88 4.08 25.05
N GLN A 206 -10.87 3.85 24.19
CA GLN A 206 -10.03 4.92 23.64
C GLN A 206 -10.82 5.91 22.77
N LEU A 207 -11.72 5.42 21.90
CA LEU A 207 -12.59 6.23 21.06
C LEU A 207 -13.52 7.09 21.93
N LYS A 208 -14.19 6.47 22.91
CA LYS A 208 -15.08 7.18 23.84
C LYS A 208 -14.36 8.30 24.58
N ALA A 209 -13.13 8.03 25.05
CA ALA A 209 -12.32 9.05 25.71
C ALA A 209 -11.89 10.17 24.73
N TYR A 210 -11.57 9.82 23.48
CA TYR A 210 -11.18 10.78 22.44
C TYR A 210 -12.34 11.72 22.11
N ASP A 211 -13.54 11.18 21.89
CA ASP A 211 -14.73 11.96 21.59
C ASP A 211 -15.11 12.91 22.73
N ALA A 212 -14.98 12.45 23.98
CA ALA A 212 -15.20 13.30 25.15
C ALA A 212 -14.20 14.48 25.20
N GLU A 213 -12.93 14.23 24.91
CA GLU A 213 -11.88 15.26 24.87
C GLU A 213 -12.09 16.24 23.72
N CYS A 214 -12.43 15.77 22.52
CA CYS A 214 -12.75 16.62 21.38
C CYS A 214 -13.94 17.53 21.67
N LYS A 215 -15.00 17.02 22.31
CA LYS A 215 -16.15 17.82 22.72
C LYS A 215 -15.79 18.93 23.69
N ILE A 216 -14.81 18.74 24.58
CA ILE A 216 -14.37 19.77 25.54
C ILE A 216 -13.48 20.82 24.84
N ARG A 217 -12.59 20.37 23.94
CA ARG A 217 -11.59 21.25 23.31
C ARG A 217 -12.15 22.08 22.16
N PHE A 218 -13.21 21.60 21.50
CA PHE A 218 -13.78 22.21 20.30
C PHE A 218 -15.26 22.60 20.45
N SER A 219 -15.77 22.68 21.69
CA SER A 219 -17.03 23.37 22.03
C SER A 219 -16.81 24.87 22.18
#